data_AF-K0SDR1-F1
#
_entry.id   AF-K0SDR1-F1
#
_cell.length_a   1.000
_cell.length_b   1.000
_cell.length_c   1.000
_cell.angle_alpha   90.00
_cell.angle_beta   90.00
_cell.angle_gamma   90.00
#
_symmetry.space_group_name_H-M   'P 1'
#
loop_
_entity.id
_entity.type
_entity.pdbx_description
1 polymer ?
#
loop_
_entity_poly.entity_id
_entity_poly.type
_entity_poly.pdbx_seq_one_letter_code
_entity_poly.pdbx_strand_id
1 'polypeptide(L)'
;MLGETQWAWLEQELSRPSEIKIVATGIQVLPPLNLGRDLGDYCAYDWNGNSFETAVAEVGESDFASGTSYETWAEIPSSRTRLLKLCQKSINDGNAKAIVFVSGDQHWAEIQAKKMPFDENAGAEQILYEVTASGIDQRWKVDVDNPNRVRVRSADSRGSGDFVYECNFPFEFDGVVYNDCTTVDHDRPWCSTGTYADDKHIHGSWGNCLPEEEELVPRSMQSYGKSRKCTDQYHHTCTAQANYGGIEVDWSTNRMKLAVYTPHHEGEVEASSIFVDFSAAPEPPVNPFE
;
A
#
# COMPACT_ATOMS: atom_id res chain seq x y z
N MET A 1 13.34 5.22 -16.25
CA MET A 1 13.01 6.58 -15.76
C MET A 1 14.25 7.39 -15.45
N LEU A 2 15.13 6.90 -14.57
CA LEU A 2 16.38 7.57 -14.26
C LEU A 2 17.50 7.16 -15.22
N GLY A 3 18.40 8.09 -15.54
CA GLY A 3 19.64 7.80 -16.26
C GLY A 3 20.73 7.28 -15.33
N GLU A 4 21.81 6.70 -15.88
CA GLU A 4 22.86 6.05 -15.09
C GLU A 4 23.50 6.96 -14.03
N THR A 5 23.72 8.25 -14.33
CA THR A 5 24.25 9.20 -13.34
C THR A 5 23.29 9.42 -12.17
N GLN A 6 21.97 9.44 -12.43
CA GLN A 6 20.96 9.58 -11.38
C GLN A 6 20.87 8.30 -10.55
N TRP A 7 21.00 7.13 -11.17
CA TRP A 7 21.04 5.85 -10.45
C TRP A 7 22.25 5.76 -9.53
N ALA A 8 23.44 6.07 -10.03
CA ALA A 8 24.66 6.05 -9.23
C ALA A 8 24.58 7.02 -8.03
N TRP A 9 24.01 8.21 -8.24
CA TRP A 9 23.76 9.16 -7.15
C TRP A 9 22.76 8.63 -6.13
N LEU A 10 21.63 8.07 -6.57
CA LEU A 10 20.59 7.55 -5.68
C LEU A 10 21.10 6.38 -4.83
N GLU A 11 21.86 5.46 -5.44
CA GLU A 11 22.49 4.35 -4.73
C GLU A 11 23.46 4.86 -3.65
N GLN A 12 24.26 5.89 -3.98
CA GLN A 12 25.13 6.54 -2.99
C GLN A 12 24.33 7.16 -1.84
N GLU A 13 23.24 7.87 -2.11
CA GLU A 13 22.41 8.50 -1.06
C GLU A 13 21.66 7.47 -0.19
N LEU A 14 21.21 6.36 -0.77
CA LEU A 14 20.61 5.24 -0.03
C LEU A 14 21.65 4.50 0.84
N SER A 15 22.93 4.51 0.48
CA SER A 15 24.00 3.92 1.30
C SER A 15 24.41 4.76 2.52
N ARG A 16 23.95 6.02 2.62
CA ARG A 16 24.30 6.89 3.75
C ARG A 16 23.43 6.55 4.97
N PRO A 17 23.96 6.55 6.21
CA PRO A 17 23.15 6.25 7.38
C PRO A 17 22.15 7.37 7.71
N SER A 18 20.90 7.00 7.98
CA SER A 18 19.83 7.88 8.45
C SER A 18 18.71 7.05 9.06
N GLU A 19 18.15 7.43 10.20
CA GLU A 19 17.04 6.70 10.84
C GLU A 19 15.86 6.44 9.88
N ILE A 20 15.43 7.47 9.15
CA ILE A 20 14.36 7.41 8.16
C ILE A 20 14.85 8.03 6.87
N LYS A 21 14.51 7.43 5.72
CA LYS A 21 14.69 8.04 4.40
C LYS A 21 13.33 8.32 3.76
N ILE A 22 13.19 9.50 3.18
CA ILE A 22 12.01 9.88 2.40
C ILE A 22 12.45 9.99 0.94
N VAL A 23 11.79 9.23 0.07
CA VAL A 23 12.04 9.27 -1.37
C VAL A 23 10.85 9.95 -2.04
N ALA A 24 11.06 11.15 -2.57
CA ALA A 24 10.03 11.91 -3.27
C ALA A 24 10.06 11.64 -4.78
N THR A 25 8.90 11.34 -5.35
CA THR A 25 8.70 11.08 -6.78
C THR A 25 7.47 11.81 -7.29
N GLY A 26 7.45 12.18 -8.58
CA GLY A 26 6.27 12.82 -9.18
C GLY A 26 5.06 11.88 -9.26
N ILE A 27 5.32 10.59 -9.48
CA ILE A 27 4.31 9.55 -9.69
C ILE A 27 4.51 8.40 -8.70
N GLN A 28 3.47 7.58 -8.50
CA GLN A 28 3.48 6.56 -7.47
C GLN A 28 4.50 5.45 -7.71
N VAL A 29 5.07 4.88 -6.63
CA VAL A 29 6.02 3.77 -6.70
C VAL A 29 5.36 2.44 -6.38
N LEU A 30 4.57 2.36 -5.31
CA LEU A 30 4.08 1.11 -4.76
C LEU A 30 2.90 0.45 -5.49
N PRO A 31 2.05 1.10 -6.31
CA PRO A 31 1.01 0.37 -7.01
C PRO A 31 1.62 -0.74 -7.89
N PRO A 32 1.00 -1.92 -7.94
CA PRO A 32 1.40 -2.95 -8.88
C PRO A 32 0.85 -2.65 -10.27
N LEU A 33 1.41 -3.29 -11.28
CA LEU A 33 0.96 -3.17 -12.67
C LEU A 33 -0.32 -3.97 -12.91
N ASN A 34 -1.21 -3.48 -13.78
CA ASN A 34 -2.40 -4.23 -14.19
C ASN A 34 -2.06 -5.35 -15.19
N LEU A 35 -1.72 -6.55 -14.72
CA LEU A 35 -1.44 -7.69 -15.59
C LEU A 35 -2.67 -8.22 -16.38
N GLY A 36 -3.87 -7.68 -16.12
CA GLY A 36 -5.06 -7.96 -16.93
C GLY A 36 -5.10 -7.25 -18.30
N ARG A 37 -4.16 -6.34 -18.59
CA ARG A 37 -4.02 -5.68 -19.90
C ARG A 37 -3.24 -6.55 -20.89
N ASP A 38 -3.41 -6.29 -22.19
CA ASP A 38 -2.59 -6.92 -23.22
C ASP A 38 -1.12 -6.53 -23.00
N LEU A 39 -0.24 -7.53 -22.95
CA LEU A 39 1.19 -7.30 -22.72
C LEU A 39 1.80 -6.39 -23.81
N GLY A 40 1.29 -6.47 -25.05
CA GLY A 40 1.73 -5.65 -26.17
C GLY A 40 1.42 -4.15 -26.02
N ASP A 41 0.53 -3.76 -25.12
CA ASP A 41 0.21 -2.36 -24.85
C ASP A 41 1.25 -1.68 -23.95
N TYR A 42 2.12 -2.44 -23.29
CA TYR A 42 3.17 -1.90 -22.44
C TYR A 42 4.41 -1.54 -23.25
N CYS A 43 4.79 -0.27 -23.23
CA CYS A 43 6.02 0.18 -23.91
C CYS A 43 7.29 -0.49 -23.38
N ALA A 44 7.27 -0.97 -22.13
CA ALA A 44 8.39 -1.67 -21.50
C ALA A 44 8.39 -3.19 -21.78
N TYR A 45 7.34 -3.74 -22.39
CA TYR A 45 7.27 -5.17 -22.69
C TYR A 45 8.25 -5.53 -23.78
N ASP A 46 9.13 -6.49 -23.49
CA ASP A 46 10.27 -6.83 -24.34
C ASP A 46 10.00 -8.01 -25.29
N TRP A 47 8.77 -8.57 -25.24
CA TRP A 47 8.22 -9.68 -26.05
C TRP A 47 8.93 -11.02 -25.94
N ASN A 48 10.27 -11.03 -25.94
CA ASN A 48 11.12 -12.22 -25.97
C ASN A 48 12.27 -12.15 -24.96
N GLY A 49 12.35 -11.10 -24.14
CA GLY A 49 13.44 -10.91 -23.18
C GLY A 49 13.10 -11.39 -21.76
N ASN A 50 11.82 -11.60 -21.47
CA ASN A 50 11.27 -11.99 -20.16
C ASN A 50 11.64 -11.01 -19.02
N SER A 51 12.28 -9.87 -19.31
CA SER A 51 12.77 -8.95 -18.28
C SER A 51 11.63 -8.18 -17.63
N PHE A 52 10.52 -8.02 -18.36
CA PHE A 52 9.29 -7.43 -17.88
C PHE A 52 8.65 -8.31 -16.80
N GLU A 53 8.37 -9.58 -17.11
CA GLU A 53 7.77 -10.54 -16.19
C GLU A 53 8.69 -10.87 -15.03
N THR A 54 10.00 -10.99 -15.30
CA THR A 54 11.00 -11.22 -14.24
C THR A 54 10.99 -10.07 -13.25
N ALA A 55 10.96 -8.82 -13.71
CA ALA A 55 10.92 -7.66 -12.82
C ALA A 55 9.65 -7.61 -11.95
N VAL A 56 8.50 -8.02 -12.50
CA VAL A 56 7.23 -8.12 -11.75
C VAL A 56 7.28 -9.28 -10.72
N ALA A 57 7.85 -10.42 -11.11
CA ALA A 57 8.02 -11.57 -10.22
C ALA A 57 8.99 -11.29 -9.06
N GLU A 58 10.08 -10.57 -9.34
CA GLU A 58 11.11 -10.20 -8.35
C GLU A 58 10.59 -9.32 -7.22
N VAL A 59 9.45 -8.65 -7.41
CA VAL A 59 8.80 -7.87 -6.37
C VAL A 59 7.57 -8.58 -5.79
N GLY A 60 7.32 -9.84 -6.17
CA GLY A 60 6.23 -10.66 -5.63
C GLY A 60 4.85 -10.26 -6.11
N GLU A 61 4.71 -9.78 -7.36
CA GLU A 61 3.44 -9.28 -7.90
C GLU A 61 2.93 -10.08 -9.11
N SER A 62 3.46 -11.29 -9.35
CA SER A 62 3.06 -12.14 -10.49
C SER A 62 1.59 -12.54 -10.49
N ASP A 63 0.99 -12.68 -9.32
CA ASP A 63 -0.40 -13.16 -9.17
C ASP A 63 -1.42 -12.00 -9.14
N PHE A 64 -0.95 -10.75 -9.20
CA PHE A 64 -1.84 -9.60 -9.16
C PHE A 64 -2.52 -9.40 -10.52
N ALA A 65 -3.75 -9.92 -10.63
CA ALA A 65 -4.57 -9.78 -11.83
C ALA A 65 -5.02 -8.33 -12.11
N SER A 66 -4.91 -7.44 -11.12
CA SER A 66 -5.30 -6.04 -11.20
C SER A 66 -4.26 -5.11 -10.59
N GLY A 67 -4.28 -3.85 -11.02
CA GLY A 67 -3.32 -2.85 -10.61
C GLY A 67 -3.51 -1.55 -11.39
N THR A 68 -2.51 -0.68 -11.33
CA THR A 68 -2.57 0.57 -12.06
C THR A 68 -2.39 0.37 -13.56
N SER A 69 -3.05 1.23 -14.34
CA SER A 69 -2.88 1.37 -15.79
C SER A 69 -2.53 2.81 -16.18
N TYR A 70 -2.07 3.58 -15.20
CA TYR A 70 -1.74 5.01 -15.30
C TYR A 70 -0.24 5.25 -15.10
N GLU A 71 0.18 6.51 -15.27
CA GLU A 71 1.56 6.94 -15.11
C GLU A 71 2.04 6.66 -13.68
N THR A 72 2.78 5.55 -13.53
CA THR A 72 3.40 5.11 -12.27
C THR A 72 4.72 4.41 -12.59
N TRP A 73 5.52 4.14 -11.57
CA TRP A 73 6.71 3.31 -11.76
C TRP A 73 6.38 1.87 -12.19
N ALA A 74 5.14 1.40 -12.00
CA ALA A 74 4.74 0.05 -12.40
C ALA A 74 4.85 -0.16 -13.92
N GLU A 75 4.65 0.89 -14.73
CA GLU A 75 4.75 0.85 -16.20
C GLU A 75 6.20 0.69 -16.71
N ILE A 76 7.19 0.72 -15.81
CA ILE A 76 8.61 0.48 -16.09
C ILE A 76 9.22 -0.55 -15.13
N PRO A 77 8.75 -1.81 -15.14
CA PRO A 77 9.00 -2.78 -14.08
C PRO A 77 10.47 -2.90 -13.66
N SER A 78 11.41 -3.03 -14.60
CA SER A 78 12.83 -3.20 -14.24
C SER A 78 13.41 -1.98 -13.49
N SER A 79 12.97 -0.76 -13.81
CA SER A 79 13.39 0.44 -13.07
C SER A 79 12.77 0.49 -11.67
N ARG A 80 11.49 0.11 -11.55
CA ARG A 80 10.79 0.04 -10.25
C ARG A 80 11.42 -1.01 -9.35
N THR A 81 11.67 -2.20 -9.88
CA THR A 81 12.32 -3.30 -9.15
C THR A 81 13.69 -2.89 -8.66
N ARG A 82 14.51 -2.21 -9.48
CA ARG A 82 15.80 -1.65 -9.06
C ARG A 82 15.64 -0.68 -7.88
N LEU A 83 14.69 0.26 -7.94
CA LEU A 83 14.43 1.21 -6.85
C LEU A 83 14.02 0.50 -5.56
N LEU A 84 13.03 -0.38 -5.63
CA LEU A 84 12.50 -1.09 -4.47
C LEU A 84 13.55 -1.99 -3.81
N LYS A 85 14.35 -2.70 -4.61
CA LYS A 85 15.47 -3.51 -4.10
C LYS A 85 16.57 -2.67 -3.47
N LEU A 86 16.89 -1.50 -4.01
CA LEU A 86 17.85 -0.58 -3.37
C LEU A 86 17.33 -0.07 -2.02
N CYS A 87 16.02 0.21 -1.91
CA CYS A 87 15.40 0.60 -0.64
C CYS A 87 15.42 -0.56 0.37
N GLN A 88 14.99 -1.75 -0.02
CA GLN A 88 15.08 -2.96 0.81
C GLN A 88 16.51 -3.22 1.28
N LYS A 89 17.48 -3.14 0.36
CA LYS A 89 18.90 -3.27 0.67
C LYS A 89 19.38 -2.23 1.69
N SER A 90 19.01 -0.96 1.50
CA SER A 90 19.38 0.11 2.41
C SER A 90 18.89 -0.15 3.83
N ILE A 91 17.68 -0.71 3.99
CA ILE A 91 17.14 -1.10 5.30
C ILE A 91 17.94 -2.29 5.88
N ASN A 92 18.14 -3.35 5.11
CA ASN A 92 18.82 -4.56 5.55
C ASN A 92 20.32 -4.35 5.86
N ASP A 93 20.98 -3.42 5.15
CA ASP A 93 22.37 -3.01 5.42
C ASP A 93 22.47 -2.07 6.65
N GLY A 94 21.35 -1.71 7.28
CA GLY A 94 21.31 -0.81 8.45
C GLY A 94 21.50 0.67 8.12
N ASN A 95 21.38 1.06 6.85
CA ASN A 95 21.48 2.46 6.42
C ASN A 95 20.19 3.25 6.68
N ALA A 96 19.06 2.55 6.86
CA ALA A 96 17.80 3.10 7.32
C ALA A 96 17.02 2.12 8.19
N LYS A 97 16.20 2.63 9.12
CA LYS A 97 15.23 1.81 9.85
C LYS A 97 13.87 1.77 9.15
N ALA A 98 13.54 2.84 8.41
CA ALA A 98 12.37 2.90 7.55
C ALA A 98 12.64 3.73 6.30
N ILE A 99 12.01 3.35 5.19
CA ILE A 99 11.99 4.13 3.95
C ILE A 99 10.55 4.35 3.52
N VAL A 100 10.21 5.61 3.24
CA VAL A 100 8.86 6.02 2.82
C VAL A 100 8.93 6.77 1.51
N PHE A 101 8.04 6.42 0.59
CA PHE A 101 7.81 7.19 -0.61
C PHE A 101 6.77 8.29 -0.38
N VAL A 102 7.00 9.44 -0.99
CA VAL A 102 5.97 10.49 -1.14
C VAL A 102 5.77 10.76 -2.61
N SER A 103 4.52 10.80 -3.04
CA SER A 103 4.17 10.92 -4.45
C SER A 103 2.90 11.74 -4.68
N GLY A 104 2.59 12.02 -5.95
CA GLY A 104 1.44 12.80 -6.38
C GLY A 104 0.84 12.27 -7.69
N ASP A 105 0.45 13.21 -8.57
CA ASP A 105 -0.07 12.99 -9.93
C ASP A 105 -1.46 12.31 -10.05
N GLN A 106 -1.83 11.40 -9.15
CA GLN A 106 -3.04 10.60 -9.31
C GLN A 106 -4.39 11.36 -9.21
N HIS A 107 -4.42 12.57 -8.63
CA HIS A 107 -5.64 13.34 -8.31
C HIS A 107 -6.58 12.68 -7.29
N TRP A 108 -6.07 11.74 -6.51
CA TRP A 108 -6.59 11.29 -5.22
C TRP A 108 -5.42 11.20 -4.24
N ALA A 109 -5.72 10.97 -2.96
CA ALA A 109 -4.71 10.66 -1.96
C ALA A 109 -4.88 9.22 -1.48
N GLU A 110 -3.79 8.54 -1.15
CA GLU A 110 -3.84 7.20 -0.57
C GLU A 110 -2.61 6.87 0.27
N ILE A 111 -2.76 5.88 1.15
CA ILE A 111 -1.66 5.26 1.89
C ILE A 111 -1.50 3.81 1.42
N GLN A 112 -0.26 3.45 1.10
CA GLN A 112 0.09 2.16 0.54
C GLN A 112 1.19 1.52 1.38
N ALA A 113 1.17 0.19 1.42
CA ALA A 113 2.22 -0.61 2.00
C ALA A 113 2.52 -1.78 1.06
N LYS A 114 3.79 -2.10 0.89
CA LYS A 114 4.23 -3.21 0.07
C LYS A 114 5.24 -4.04 0.83
N LYS A 115 4.94 -5.32 1.01
CA LYS A 115 5.94 -6.31 1.44
C LYS A 115 6.84 -6.65 0.25
N MET A 116 8.13 -6.44 0.41
CA MET A 116 9.16 -6.90 -0.50
C MET A 116 9.54 -8.34 -0.13
N PRO A 117 9.57 -9.29 -1.09
CA PRO A 117 10.00 -10.64 -0.83
C PRO A 117 11.50 -10.69 -0.49
N PHE A 118 11.96 -11.80 0.08
CA PHE A 118 13.40 -12.05 0.22
C PHE A 118 14.09 -11.96 -1.15
N ASP A 119 15.25 -11.32 -1.19
CA ASP A 119 16.11 -11.26 -2.37
C ASP A 119 17.57 -11.48 -1.96
N GLU A 120 18.32 -12.24 -2.75
CA GLU A 120 19.71 -12.60 -2.40
C GLU A 120 20.64 -11.39 -2.29
N ASN A 121 20.36 -10.30 -3.01
CA ASN A 121 21.19 -9.10 -3.06
C ASN A 121 20.66 -7.98 -2.15
N ALA A 122 19.33 -7.90 -1.99
CA ALA A 122 18.67 -6.89 -1.17
C ALA A 122 18.39 -7.34 0.27
N GLY A 123 18.34 -8.65 0.55
CA GLY A 123 18.24 -9.23 1.89
C GLY A 123 16.83 -9.68 2.29
N ALA A 124 16.58 -9.69 3.60
CA ALA A 124 15.32 -10.12 4.21
C ALA A 124 14.10 -9.32 3.71
N GLU A 125 12.91 -9.90 3.90
CA GLU A 125 11.64 -9.22 3.61
C GLU A 125 11.55 -7.89 4.35
N GLN A 126 11.07 -6.85 3.67
CA GLN A 126 10.88 -5.51 4.24
C GLN A 126 9.56 -4.91 3.79
N ILE A 127 8.92 -4.09 4.63
CA ILE A 127 7.75 -3.33 4.24
C ILE A 127 8.17 -1.93 3.82
N LEU A 128 7.79 -1.53 2.62
CA LEU A 128 7.94 -0.17 2.12
C LEU A 128 6.57 0.52 2.16
N TYR A 129 6.56 1.78 2.54
CA TYR A 129 5.34 2.57 2.67
C TYR A 129 5.33 3.75 1.70
N GLU A 130 4.14 4.17 1.30
CA GLU A 130 3.97 5.35 0.46
C GLU A 130 2.77 6.16 0.92
N VAL A 131 2.92 7.48 0.94
CA VAL A 131 1.82 8.44 1.03
C VAL A 131 1.73 9.15 -0.30
N THR A 132 0.67 8.85 -1.04
CA THR A 132 0.30 9.58 -2.24
C THR A 132 -0.62 10.71 -1.83
N ALA A 133 -0.28 11.94 -2.21
CA ALA A 133 -1.12 13.09 -1.98
C ALA A 133 -1.22 13.93 -3.25
N SER A 134 -2.37 13.83 -3.91
CA SER A 134 -2.62 14.52 -5.16
C SER A 134 -4.02 15.14 -5.18
N GLY A 135 -4.22 16.10 -6.09
CA GLY A 135 -5.53 16.73 -6.34
C GLY A 135 -5.80 18.05 -5.62
N ILE A 136 -4.85 18.99 -5.66
CA ILE A 136 -5.08 20.35 -5.10
C ILE A 136 -6.26 21.03 -5.80
N ASP A 137 -6.35 20.93 -7.14
CA ASP A 137 -7.38 21.57 -7.96
C ASP A 137 -8.30 20.57 -8.70
N GLN A 138 -7.88 19.31 -8.84
CA GLN A 138 -8.62 18.26 -9.57
C GLN A 138 -8.94 17.07 -8.68
N ARG A 139 -10.11 16.46 -8.90
CA ARG A 139 -10.50 15.19 -8.28
C ARG A 139 -11.08 14.23 -9.30
N TRP A 140 -10.70 12.96 -9.19
CA TRP A 140 -11.39 11.87 -9.86
C TRP A 140 -12.31 11.17 -8.86
N LYS A 141 -13.51 10.79 -9.31
CA LYS A 141 -14.47 10.02 -8.49
C LYS A 141 -14.12 8.54 -8.40
N VAL A 142 -13.10 8.11 -9.14
CA VAL A 142 -12.71 6.72 -9.27
C VAL A 142 -11.23 6.67 -8.93
N ASP A 143 -10.91 5.85 -7.95
CA ASP A 143 -9.56 5.40 -7.67
C ASP A 143 -9.25 4.16 -8.53
N VAL A 144 -8.02 4.06 -9.01
CA VAL A 144 -7.56 2.92 -9.82
C VAL A 144 -7.29 1.74 -8.90
N ASP A 145 -7.63 0.52 -9.28
CA ASP A 145 -7.39 -0.63 -8.41
C ASP A 145 -5.90 -0.75 -8.03
N ASN A 146 -5.66 -0.99 -6.74
CA ASN A 146 -4.33 -1.07 -6.19
C ASN A 146 -4.31 -2.07 -5.02
N PRO A 147 -3.90 -3.31 -5.28
CA PRO A 147 -3.68 -4.34 -4.26
C PRO A 147 -2.81 -3.90 -3.07
N ASN A 148 -1.83 -3.00 -3.28
CA ASN A 148 -0.91 -2.54 -2.23
C ASN A 148 -1.47 -1.38 -1.37
N ARG A 149 -2.76 -1.04 -1.49
CA ARG A 149 -3.41 -0.11 -0.54
C ARG A 149 -3.46 -0.70 0.85
N VAL A 150 -3.20 0.15 1.84
CA VAL A 150 -3.52 -0.22 3.22
C VAL A 150 -5.03 -0.24 3.38
N ARG A 151 -5.54 -1.37 3.88
CA ARG A 151 -6.95 -1.59 4.20
C ARG A 151 -7.09 -1.71 5.70
N VAL A 152 -8.27 -1.36 6.20
CA VAL A 152 -8.59 -1.53 7.62
C VAL A 152 -8.51 -3.00 8.02
N ARG A 153 -9.08 -3.87 7.17
CA ARG A 153 -8.81 -5.31 7.12
C ARG A 153 -8.93 -5.78 5.68
N SER A 154 -8.07 -6.70 5.31
CA SER A 154 -8.01 -7.29 3.97
C SER A 154 -8.83 -8.58 3.92
N ALA A 155 -9.54 -8.81 2.83
CA ALA A 155 -10.43 -9.95 2.67
C ALA A 155 -10.28 -10.61 1.30
N ASP A 156 -10.45 -11.94 1.28
CA ASP A 156 -10.57 -12.76 0.08
C ASP A 156 -12.05 -13.14 -0.11
N SER A 157 -12.71 -12.48 -1.06
CA SER A 157 -14.11 -12.74 -1.42
C SER A 157 -14.28 -13.88 -2.44
N ARG A 158 -13.20 -14.38 -3.03
CA ARG A 158 -13.23 -15.40 -4.10
C ARG A 158 -12.69 -16.76 -3.68
N GLY A 159 -12.04 -16.84 -2.51
CA GLY A 159 -11.33 -18.03 -2.06
C GLY A 159 -10.06 -18.30 -2.87
N SER A 160 -9.50 -17.28 -3.54
CA SER A 160 -8.28 -17.42 -4.36
C SER A 160 -6.99 -17.29 -3.55
N GLY A 161 -7.05 -16.80 -2.31
CA GLY A 161 -5.89 -16.38 -1.53
C GLY A 161 -5.49 -14.92 -1.75
N ASP A 162 -6.19 -14.19 -2.64
CA ASP A 162 -5.92 -12.78 -2.91
C ASP A 162 -6.72 -11.89 -1.97
N PHE A 163 -6.06 -11.35 -0.96
CA PHE A 163 -6.65 -10.46 0.05
C PHE A 163 -6.75 -9.00 -0.44
N VAL A 164 -7.37 -8.81 -1.61
CA VAL A 164 -7.46 -7.50 -2.28
C VAL A 164 -8.78 -6.76 -1.99
N TYR A 165 -9.74 -7.40 -1.33
CA TYR A 165 -11.00 -6.77 -0.92
C TYR A 165 -10.87 -6.12 0.44
N GLU A 166 -11.64 -5.06 0.67
CA GLU A 166 -11.70 -4.39 1.96
C GLU A 166 -12.96 -4.77 2.73
N CYS A 167 -12.76 -5.01 4.02
CA CYS A 167 -13.84 -5.10 4.98
C CYS A 167 -14.51 -3.75 5.24
N ASN A 168 -15.82 -3.71 5.05
CA ASN A 168 -16.64 -2.53 5.24
C ASN A 168 -17.09 -2.44 6.71
N PHE A 169 -16.48 -1.53 7.47
CA PHE A 169 -16.75 -1.36 8.90
C PHE A 169 -17.32 0.02 9.25
N PRO A 170 -18.28 0.10 10.20
CA PRO A 170 -18.93 -1.04 10.83
C PRO A 170 -19.87 -1.77 9.85
N PHE A 171 -20.21 -3.02 10.15
CA PHE A 171 -21.33 -3.69 9.49
C PHE A 171 -22.26 -4.35 10.52
N GLU A 172 -23.56 -4.31 10.25
CA GLU A 172 -24.56 -5.04 11.02
C GLU A 172 -24.84 -6.39 10.35
N PHE A 173 -24.69 -7.48 11.11
CA PHE A 173 -25.05 -8.83 10.70
C PHE A 173 -25.82 -9.50 11.85
N ASP A 174 -27.00 -10.04 11.51
CA ASP A 174 -27.94 -10.65 12.48
C ASP A 174 -28.24 -9.76 13.71
N GLY A 175 -28.42 -8.45 13.49
CA GLY A 175 -28.72 -7.48 14.54
C GLY A 175 -27.54 -7.11 15.44
N VAL A 176 -26.33 -7.61 15.15
CA VAL A 176 -25.10 -7.28 15.88
C VAL A 176 -24.18 -6.44 14.99
N VAL A 177 -23.64 -5.36 15.55
CA VAL A 177 -22.70 -4.46 14.85
C VAL A 177 -21.27 -4.93 15.09
N TYR A 178 -20.55 -5.20 14.01
CA TYR A 178 -19.15 -5.61 14.00
C TYR A 178 -18.25 -4.48 13.53
N ASN A 179 -17.15 -4.27 14.24
CA ASN A 179 -16.08 -3.34 13.86
C ASN A 179 -14.79 -4.09 13.52
N ASP A 180 -14.79 -5.41 13.48
CA ASP A 180 -13.68 -6.26 13.05
C ASP A 180 -14.24 -7.57 12.50
N CYS A 181 -13.36 -8.41 11.96
CA CYS A 181 -13.72 -9.73 11.47
C CYS A 181 -14.37 -10.58 12.58
N THR A 182 -15.36 -11.38 12.19
CA THR A 182 -16.12 -12.25 13.09
C THR A 182 -16.13 -13.68 12.57
N THR A 183 -16.36 -14.65 13.44
CA THR A 183 -16.55 -16.07 13.06
C THR A 183 -18.02 -16.50 13.13
N VAL A 184 -18.94 -15.57 13.39
CA VAL A 184 -20.37 -15.89 13.44
C VAL A 184 -20.81 -16.43 12.09
N ASP A 185 -21.44 -17.60 12.11
CA ASP A 185 -21.92 -18.37 10.97
C ASP A 185 -20.86 -18.77 9.92
N HIS A 186 -19.56 -18.73 10.25
CA HIS A 186 -18.46 -19.09 9.34
C HIS A 186 -17.33 -19.85 10.06
N ASP A 187 -16.67 -20.76 9.33
CA ASP A 187 -15.53 -21.54 9.88
C ASP A 187 -14.22 -20.72 9.99
N ARG A 188 -14.15 -19.57 9.31
CA ARG A 188 -13.00 -18.66 9.30
C ARG A 188 -13.47 -17.24 9.63
N PRO A 189 -12.59 -16.39 10.19
CA PRO A 189 -12.90 -14.97 10.36
C PRO A 189 -13.30 -14.35 9.02
N TRP A 190 -14.42 -13.65 8.99
CA TRP A 190 -14.96 -13.01 7.81
C TRP A 190 -15.42 -11.59 8.13
N CYS A 191 -15.59 -10.81 7.08
CA CYS A 191 -16.17 -9.47 7.17
C CYS A 191 -17.09 -9.20 5.98
N SER A 192 -18.02 -8.27 6.18
CA SER A 192 -18.82 -7.74 5.07
C SER A 192 -17.91 -6.94 4.13
N THR A 193 -17.99 -7.18 2.84
CA THR A 193 -17.34 -6.36 1.80
C THR A 193 -18.33 -5.40 1.12
N GLY A 194 -19.61 -5.43 1.53
CA GLY A 194 -20.64 -4.52 1.05
C GLY A 194 -21.77 -4.33 2.05
N THR A 195 -22.13 -3.07 2.32
CA THR A 195 -23.25 -2.71 3.20
C THR A 195 -24.23 -1.79 2.50
N TYR A 196 -25.47 -1.76 2.98
CA TYR A 196 -26.40 -0.66 2.71
C TYR A 196 -25.96 0.63 3.42
N ALA A 197 -26.69 1.72 3.18
CA ALA A 197 -26.41 3.03 3.80
C ALA A 197 -26.62 3.05 5.32
N ASP A 198 -27.36 2.08 5.87
CA ASP A 198 -27.54 1.87 7.31
C ASP A 198 -26.59 0.80 7.88
N ASP A 199 -25.46 0.57 7.19
CA ASP A 199 -24.39 -0.38 7.55
C ASP A 199 -24.81 -1.86 7.62
N LYS A 200 -26.04 -2.21 7.22
CA LYS A 200 -26.47 -3.61 7.14
C LYS A 200 -25.72 -4.38 6.05
N HIS A 201 -25.23 -5.56 6.41
CA HIS A 201 -24.57 -6.48 5.49
C HIS A 201 -25.46 -6.81 4.28
N ILE A 202 -24.89 -6.69 3.08
CA ILE A 202 -25.55 -7.12 1.83
C ILE A 202 -25.24 -8.60 1.63
N HIS A 203 -26.29 -9.43 1.59
CA HIS A 203 -26.17 -10.86 1.38
C HIS A 203 -25.30 -11.18 0.14
N GLY A 204 -24.27 -12.02 0.35
CA GLY A 204 -23.30 -12.41 -0.69
C GLY A 204 -22.12 -11.44 -0.87
N SER A 205 -22.09 -10.32 -0.15
CA SER A 205 -20.96 -9.37 -0.17
C SER A 205 -20.09 -9.58 1.07
N TRP A 206 -19.30 -10.66 1.06
CA TRP A 206 -18.40 -11.02 2.17
C TRP A 206 -17.10 -11.66 1.66
N GLY A 207 -16.10 -11.69 2.52
CA GLY A 207 -14.85 -12.42 2.28
C GLY A 207 -14.20 -12.91 3.56
N ASN A 208 -13.31 -13.91 3.44
CA ASN A 208 -12.49 -14.38 4.55
C ASN A 208 -11.41 -13.35 4.84
N CYS A 209 -11.25 -12.96 6.09
CA CYS A 209 -10.23 -12.00 6.47
C CYS A 209 -8.83 -12.59 6.42
N LEU A 210 -7.86 -11.76 6.04
CA LEU A 210 -6.45 -12.03 6.24
C LEU A 210 -6.18 -12.14 7.76
N PRO A 211 -5.36 -13.11 8.23
CA PRO A 211 -4.91 -13.14 9.62
C PRO A 211 -4.29 -11.80 10.04
N GLU A 212 -4.53 -11.37 11.28
CA GLU A 212 -4.12 -10.02 11.73
C GLU A 212 -2.60 -9.85 11.69
N GLU A 213 -1.87 -10.92 11.97
CA GLU A 213 -0.41 -11.00 11.92
C GLU A 213 0.17 -10.91 10.48
N GLU A 214 -0.66 -11.11 9.46
CA GLU A 214 -0.27 -11.00 8.06
C GLU A 214 -0.64 -9.63 7.44
N GLU A 215 -1.45 -8.82 8.14
CA GLU A 215 -1.77 -7.46 7.69
C GLU A 215 -0.51 -6.58 7.73
N LEU A 216 -0.23 -5.89 6.62
CA LEU A 216 0.96 -5.02 6.49
C LEU A 216 0.97 -3.86 7.49
N VAL A 217 -0.21 -3.47 7.96
CA VAL A 217 -0.41 -2.48 9.02
C VAL A 217 -1.50 -3.01 9.94
N PRO A 218 -1.20 -3.32 11.22
CA PRO A 218 -2.22 -3.78 12.16
C PRO A 218 -3.33 -2.75 12.32
N ARG A 219 -4.58 -3.21 12.48
CA ARG A 219 -5.75 -2.32 12.68
C ARG A 219 -5.55 -1.31 13.82
N SER A 220 -4.87 -1.72 14.88
CA SER A 220 -4.54 -0.88 16.04
C SER A 220 -3.60 0.29 15.74
N MET A 221 -2.90 0.24 14.60
CA MET A 221 -2.01 1.30 14.10
C MET A 221 -2.68 2.18 13.04
N GLN A 222 -3.97 1.98 12.76
CA GLN A 222 -4.70 2.73 11.74
C GLN A 222 -5.73 3.67 12.38
N SER A 223 -5.95 4.82 11.74
CA SER A 223 -6.99 5.80 12.04
C SER A 223 -7.69 6.18 10.74
N TYR A 224 -9.03 6.26 10.74
CA TYR A 224 -9.81 6.60 9.55
C TYR A 224 -11.15 7.24 9.90
N GLY A 225 -11.62 8.14 9.04
CA GLY A 225 -12.90 8.83 9.19
C GLY A 225 -14.08 7.91 8.91
N LYS A 226 -14.98 7.73 9.90
CA LYS A 226 -16.18 6.88 9.77
C LYS A 226 -17.30 7.48 8.91
N SER A 227 -17.15 8.73 8.48
CA SER A 227 -18.26 9.47 7.88
C SER A 227 -18.39 9.29 6.36
N ARG A 228 -17.58 8.43 5.73
CA ARG A 228 -17.48 8.23 4.26
C ARG A 228 -17.38 9.55 3.47
N LYS A 229 -16.92 10.62 4.11
CA LYS A 229 -16.93 11.98 3.52
C LYS A 229 -15.82 12.17 2.47
N CYS A 230 -14.76 11.39 2.59
CA CYS A 230 -13.53 11.50 1.81
C CYS A 230 -13.47 10.48 0.66
N THR A 231 -14.06 9.30 0.86
CA THR A 231 -14.32 8.27 -0.15
C THR A 231 -15.55 7.46 0.29
N ASP A 232 -16.25 6.86 -0.68
CA ASP A 232 -17.42 6.00 -0.43
C ASP A 232 -17.03 4.66 0.24
N GLN A 233 -15.73 4.37 0.34
CA GLN A 233 -15.14 3.21 1.02
C GLN A 233 -14.45 3.61 2.34
N TYR A 234 -13.98 2.64 3.14
CA TYR A 234 -13.30 2.92 4.42
C TYR A 234 -11.78 2.77 4.37
N HIS A 235 -11.22 2.57 3.18
CA HIS A 235 -9.78 2.50 2.96
C HIS A 235 -9.07 3.81 3.23
N HIS A 236 -7.75 3.71 3.35
CA HIS A 236 -6.84 4.85 3.39
C HIS A 236 -6.72 5.55 2.03
N THR A 237 -7.83 5.87 1.35
CA THR A 237 -7.85 6.72 0.16
C THR A 237 -8.76 7.93 0.36
N CYS A 238 -8.57 8.95 -0.47
CA CYS A 238 -9.39 10.15 -0.47
C CYS A 238 -9.53 10.73 -1.87
N THR A 239 -10.78 10.91 -2.30
CA THR A 239 -11.12 11.56 -3.59
C THR A 239 -11.66 12.98 -3.41
N ALA A 240 -11.59 13.51 -2.18
CA ALA A 240 -11.90 14.92 -1.92
C ALA A 240 -10.93 15.85 -2.67
N GLN A 241 -11.34 17.11 -2.89
CA GLN A 241 -10.43 18.13 -3.42
C GLN A 241 -9.44 18.57 -2.33
N ALA A 242 -8.35 19.20 -2.74
CA ALA A 242 -7.38 19.82 -1.83
C ALA A 242 -6.79 18.86 -0.79
N ASN A 243 -6.60 17.58 -1.16
CA ASN A 243 -5.90 16.64 -0.29
C ASN A 243 -4.43 16.99 -0.19
N TYR A 244 -3.85 16.74 0.98
CA TYR A 244 -2.41 16.78 1.17
C TYR A 244 -1.98 15.65 2.11
N GLY A 245 -0.76 15.16 1.89
CA GLY A 245 -0.16 14.10 2.69
C GLY A 245 0.64 14.70 3.83
N GLY A 246 0.86 13.93 4.89
CA GLY A 246 1.80 14.31 5.92
C GLY A 246 2.56 13.14 6.50
N ILE A 247 3.76 13.48 6.97
CA ILE A 247 4.64 12.60 7.70
C ILE A 247 4.97 13.32 9.01
N GLU A 248 4.57 12.73 10.13
CA GLU A 248 4.93 13.21 11.47
C GLU A 248 5.81 12.16 12.13
N VAL A 249 6.96 12.57 12.67
CA VAL A 249 7.90 11.65 13.31
C VAL A 249 7.97 11.95 14.80
N ASP A 250 7.61 10.96 15.61
CA ASP A 250 7.81 10.97 17.05
C ASP A 250 9.08 10.19 17.40
N TRP A 251 10.16 10.93 17.61
CA TRP A 251 11.47 10.39 17.99
C TRP A 251 11.51 9.81 19.41
N SER A 252 10.55 10.14 20.27
CA SER A 252 10.51 9.61 21.64
C SER A 252 9.98 8.18 21.68
N THR A 253 9.11 7.83 20.73
CA THR A 253 8.52 6.49 20.59
C THR A 253 9.08 5.72 19.40
N ASN A 254 9.95 6.34 18.58
CA ASN A 254 10.43 5.81 17.30
C ASN A 254 9.29 5.37 16.39
N ARG A 255 8.28 6.24 16.29
CA ARG A 255 7.07 6.01 15.51
C ARG A 255 6.84 7.16 14.54
N MET A 256 6.41 6.82 13.34
CA MET A 256 6.08 7.78 12.30
C MET A 256 4.62 7.62 11.92
N LYS A 257 3.88 8.74 11.86
CA LYS A 257 2.53 8.79 11.33
C LYS A 257 2.59 9.18 9.85
N LEU A 258 1.96 8.38 9.02
CA LEU A 258 1.71 8.66 7.61
C LEU A 258 0.22 8.99 7.46
N ALA A 259 -0.13 10.15 6.94
CA ALA A 259 -1.51 10.64 6.97
C ALA A 259 -1.95 11.29 5.66
N VAL A 260 -3.25 11.19 5.40
CA VAL A 260 -3.97 11.93 4.36
C VAL A 260 -4.89 12.95 5.05
N TYR A 261 -4.76 14.20 4.64
CA TYR A 261 -5.53 15.31 5.16
C TYR A 261 -6.41 15.95 4.09
N THR A 262 -7.57 16.49 4.49
CA THR A 262 -8.49 17.21 3.63
C THR A 262 -9.19 18.35 4.39
N PRO A 263 -9.12 19.60 3.89
CA PRO A 263 -9.70 20.77 4.57
C PRO A 263 -11.22 20.89 4.40
N HIS A 264 -11.86 20.03 3.62
CA HIS A 264 -13.29 20.11 3.29
C HIS A 264 -14.20 19.39 4.28
N HIS A 265 -13.66 18.84 5.37
CA HIS A 265 -14.45 18.16 6.38
C HIS A 265 -14.51 19.01 7.64
N GLU A 266 -15.74 19.47 7.95
CA GLU A 266 -16.09 20.33 9.08
C GLU A 266 -15.56 19.77 10.42
N GLY A 267 -14.33 20.16 10.79
CA GLY A 267 -13.69 19.83 12.06
C GLY A 267 -12.72 18.64 12.04
N GLU A 268 -12.72 17.78 11.01
CA GLU A 268 -11.80 16.64 10.86
C GLU A 268 -10.88 16.88 9.67
N VAL A 269 -9.68 17.38 9.93
CA VAL A 269 -8.69 17.64 8.86
C VAL A 269 -7.98 16.35 8.44
N GLU A 270 -7.80 15.40 9.36
CA GLU A 270 -7.21 14.08 9.07
C GLU A 270 -8.30 13.14 8.55
N ALA A 271 -8.21 12.74 7.28
CA ALA A 271 -9.12 11.76 6.72
C ALA A 271 -8.75 10.34 7.16
N SER A 272 -7.46 10.02 7.12
CA SER A 272 -6.94 8.75 7.61
C SER A 272 -5.44 8.81 7.85
N SER A 273 -4.93 7.89 8.66
CA SER A 273 -3.50 7.75 8.92
C SER A 273 -3.12 6.33 9.34
N ILE A 274 -1.86 5.99 9.16
CA ILE A 274 -1.23 4.82 9.76
C ILE A 274 -0.03 5.22 10.61
N PHE A 275 0.30 4.38 11.58
CA PHE A 275 1.56 4.45 12.29
C PHE A 275 2.53 3.37 11.80
N VAL A 276 3.79 3.74 11.68
CA VAL A 276 4.91 2.86 11.33
C VAL A 276 5.93 2.95 12.46
N ASP A 277 6.21 1.82 13.10
CA ASP A 277 7.28 1.71 14.09
C ASP A 277 8.63 1.52 13.39
N PHE A 278 9.65 2.29 13.79
CA PHE A 278 11.02 2.20 13.29
C PHE A 278 12.01 1.94 14.43
N SER A 279 11.55 1.30 15.51
CA SER A 279 12.31 1.12 16.76
C SER A 279 13.39 0.03 16.71
N ALA A 280 13.37 -0.88 15.73
CA ALA A 280 14.33 -1.98 15.61
C ALA A 280 15.00 -1.98 14.24
N ALA A 281 16.31 -2.25 14.19
CA ALA A 281 16.92 -2.76 12.97
C ALA A 281 16.28 -4.13 12.66
N PRO A 282 16.10 -4.51 11.39
CA PRO A 282 15.60 -5.83 11.03
C PRO A 282 16.39 -6.91 11.77
N GLU A 283 15.70 -7.95 12.27
CA GLU A 283 16.42 -9.13 12.75
C GLU A 283 17.30 -9.68 11.61
N PRO A 284 18.53 -10.15 11.90
CA PRO A 284 19.39 -10.71 10.88
C PRO A 284 18.65 -11.84 10.13
N PRO A 285 18.87 -11.98 8.82
CA PRO A 285 18.09 -12.87 7.99
C PRO A 285 18.12 -14.30 8.54
N VAL A 286 16.93 -14.86 8.79
CA VAL A 286 16.77 -16.31 8.89
C VAL A 286 16.62 -16.81 7.48
N ASN A 287 17.61 -17.59 6.99
CA ASN A 287 17.49 -18.26 5.71
C ASN A 287 16.33 -19.28 5.81
N PRO A 288 15.25 -19.14 5.04
CA PRO A 288 14.13 -20.10 5.08
C PRO A 288 14.52 -21.49 4.55
N PHE A 289 15.75 -21.65 4.06
CA PHE A 289 16.33 -22.89 3.57
C PHE A 289 17.46 -23.45 4.46
N GLU A 290 17.67 -22.90 5.68
CA GLU A 290 18.54 -23.49 6.73
C GLU A 290 17.74 -24.16 7.86
#